data_AF-A0A524EQP3-F1
#
_entry.id   AF-A0A524EQP3-F1
#
_cell.length_a   1.000
_cell.length_b   1.000
_cell.length_c   1.000
_cell.angle_alpha   90.00
_cell.angle_beta   90.00
_cell.angle_gamma   90.00
#
_symmetry.space_group_name_H-M   'P 1'
#
loop_
_entity.id
_entity.type
_entity.pdbx_description
1 polymer ?
#
loop_
_entity_poly.entity_id
_entity_poly.type
_entity_poly.pdbx_seq_one_letter_code
_entity_poly.pdbx_strand_id
1 'polypeptide(L)' 'MKYTSIFDVIGHIMVGPSSSHTAGACQIAYVAQLLFGKKPKTVKIGLHGSFAETYKGHGTDIAILAGLLGFTPEND' A
#
# COMPACT_ATOMS: atom_id res chain seq x y z
N MET A 1 -10.88 25.81 -8.22
CA MET A 1 -11.65 24.56 -8.40
C MET A 1 -10.67 23.39 -8.48
N LYS A 2 -10.97 22.26 -7.82
CA LYS A 2 -10.18 21.03 -7.96
C LYS A 2 -10.65 20.35 -9.25
N TYR A 3 -9.87 20.43 -10.32
CA TYR A 3 -10.18 19.72 -11.56
C TYR A 3 -9.99 18.22 -11.29
N THR A 4 -10.96 17.40 -11.71
CA THR A 4 -10.87 15.94 -11.63
C THR A 4 -10.64 15.43 -13.04
N SER A 5 -9.47 14.84 -13.26
CA SER A 5 -9.14 14.18 -14.52
C SER A 5 -9.81 12.81 -14.58
N ILE A 6 -10.08 12.30 -15.80
CA ILE A 6 -10.53 10.91 -15.98
C ILE A 6 -9.52 9.91 -15.40
N PHE A 7 -8.22 10.28 -15.39
CA PHE A 7 -7.15 9.47 -14.81
C PHE A 7 -7.20 9.43 -13.28
N ASP A 8 -7.80 10.42 -12.62
CA ASP A 8 -7.99 10.41 -11.16
C ASP A 8 -9.13 9.47 -10.75
N VAL A 9 -10.06 9.19 -11.66
CA VAL A 9 -11.25 8.35 -11.41
C VAL A 9 -10.98 6.89 -11.72
N ILE A 10 -10.35 6.60 -12.87
CA ILE A 10 -10.06 5.23 -13.29
C ILE A 10 -8.96 4.61 -12.44
N GLY A 11 -8.07 5.43 -11.88
CA GLY A 11 -6.92 4.97 -11.11
C GLY A 11 -5.87 4.29 -12.00
N HIS A 12 -4.70 4.03 -11.41
CA HIS A 12 -3.66 3.25 -12.07
C HIS A 12 -3.99 1.76 -12.02
N ILE A 13 -3.36 0.98 -12.91
CA ILE A 13 -3.42 -0.48 -12.84
C ILE A 13 -2.65 -0.92 -11.60
N MET A 14 -3.30 -1.71 -10.74
CA MET A 14 -2.76 -2.14 -9.46
C MET A 14 -3.15 -3.57 -9.13
N VAL A 15 -2.40 -4.17 -8.22
CA VAL A 15 -2.78 -5.45 -7.61
C VAL A 15 -3.96 -5.26 -6.65
N GLY A 16 -5.07 -5.98 -6.89
CA GLY A 16 -6.26 -6.00 -6.04
C GLY A 16 -6.10 -6.87 -4.78
N PRO A 17 -7.15 -6.99 -3.93
CA PRO A 17 -8.54 -6.69 -4.22
C PRO A 17 -8.99 -5.24 -3.91
N SER A 18 -8.17 -4.43 -3.25
CA SER A 18 -8.60 -3.10 -2.76
C SER A 18 -7.61 -1.99 -3.08
N SER A 19 -8.10 -0.89 -3.63
CA SER A 19 -7.27 0.30 -3.88
C SER A 19 -6.75 0.93 -2.60
N SER A 20 -7.53 0.90 -1.53
CA SER A 20 -7.15 1.49 -0.25
C SER A 20 -6.33 0.52 0.60
N HIS A 21 -6.85 -0.69 0.79
CA HIS A 21 -6.31 -1.64 1.77
C HIS A 21 -5.22 -2.55 1.18
N THR A 22 -5.04 -2.57 -0.14
CA THR A 22 -3.95 -3.30 -0.82
C THR A 22 -2.97 -2.31 -1.46
N ALA A 23 -3.38 -1.59 -2.50
CA ALA A 23 -2.46 -0.71 -3.21
C ALA A 23 -1.97 0.47 -2.34
N GLY A 24 -2.89 1.15 -1.65
CA GLY A 24 -2.55 2.22 -0.71
C GLY A 24 -1.67 1.73 0.44
N ALA A 25 -1.95 0.56 1.00
CA ALA A 25 -1.15 -0.05 2.06
C ALA A 25 0.29 -0.35 1.61
N CYS A 26 0.45 -0.92 0.40
CA CYS A 26 1.75 -1.15 -0.22
C CYS A 26 2.50 0.16 -0.45
N GLN A 27 1.84 1.17 -1.01
CA GLN A 27 2.44 2.47 -1.28
C GLN A 27 2.94 3.16 0.01
N ILE A 28 2.15 3.13 1.08
CA ILE A 28 2.55 3.70 2.38
C ILE A 28 3.80 2.99 2.91
N ALA A 29 3.82 1.66 2.84
CA ALA A 29 4.95 0.85 3.27
C ALA A 29 6.21 1.09 2.43
N TYR A 30 6.06 1.24 1.11
CA TYR A 30 7.16 1.57 0.20
C TYR A 30 7.76 2.94 0.51
N VAL A 31 6.92 3.97 0.72
CA VAL A 31 7.39 5.30 1.14
C VAL A 31 8.12 5.22 2.48
N ALA A 32 7.60 4.46 3.44
CA ALA A 32 8.29 4.26 4.72
C ALA A 32 9.67 3.58 4.55
N GLN A 33 9.78 2.62 3.64
CA GLN A 33 11.04 1.96 3.30
C GLN A 33 12.05 2.94 2.68
N LEU A 34 11.60 3.79 1.75
CA LEU A 34 12.44 4.83 1.13
C LEU A 34 12.93 5.85 2.17
N LEU A 35 12.05 6.28 3.08
CA LEU A 35 12.40 7.19 4.17
C LEU A 35 13.41 6.57 5.15
N PHE A 36 13.35 5.25 5.36
CA PHE A 36 14.33 4.54 6.18
C PHE A 36 15.69 4.37 5.48
N GLY A 37 15.71 4.40 4.15
CA GLY A 37 16.93 4.45 3.32
C GLY A 37 17.71 3.13 3.20
N LYS A 38 17.19 2.02 3.74
CA LYS A 38 17.78 0.67 3.63
C LYS A 38 16.73 -0.40 3.87
N LYS A 39 17.07 -1.67 3.63
CA LYS A 39 16.18 -2.80 3.97
C LYS A 39 16.13 -3.00 5.49
N PRO A 40 14.96 -2.93 6.15
CA PRO A 40 14.85 -3.17 7.58
C PRO A 40 15.10 -4.65 7.92
N LYS A 41 15.78 -4.91 9.04
CA LYS A 41 15.96 -6.28 9.57
C LYS A 41 14.74 -6.78 10.33
N THR A 42 14.05 -5.87 11.01
CA THR A 42 12.84 -6.15 11.78
C THR A 42 11.93 -4.94 11.66
N VAL A 43 10.63 -5.19 11.54
CA VAL A 43 9.60 -4.16 11.52
C VAL A 43 8.48 -4.58 12.47
N LYS A 44 7.94 -3.62 13.22
CA LYS A 44 6.72 -3.81 14.02
C LYS A 44 5.61 -3.01 13.37
N ILE A 45 4.56 -3.70 12.95
CA ILE A 45 3.41 -3.10 12.25
C ILE A 45 2.22 -3.13 13.20
N GLY A 46 1.61 -1.97 13.43
CA GLY A 46 0.34 -1.83 14.12
C GLY A 46 -0.73 -1.40 13.12
N LEU A 47 -1.83 -2.15 13.04
CA LEU A 47 -2.99 -1.79 12.23
C LEU A 47 -4.06 -1.18 13.15
N HIS A 48 -4.75 -0.15 12.66
CA HIS A 48 -5.78 0.56 13.40
C HIS A 48 -7.06 0.71 12.54
N GLY A 49 -8.22 0.79 13.21
CA GLY A 49 -9.52 0.99 12.54
C GLY A 49 -9.78 -0.03 11.45
N SER A 50 -10.27 0.42 10.29
CA SER A 50 -10.64 -0.44 9.16
C SER A 50 -9.50 -1.33 8.65
N PHE A 51 -8.25 -0.87 8.76
CA PHE A 51 -7.07 -1.69 8.45
C PHE A 51 -6.99 -2.89 9.39
N ALA A 52 -7.17 -2.70 10.70
CA ALA A 52 -7.13 -3.81 11.67
C ALA A 52 -8.30 -4.79 11.49
N GLU A 53 -9.46 -4.27 11.12
CA GLU A 53 -10.70 -5.06 10.98
C GLU A 53 -10.69 -5.94 9.73
N THR A 54 -10.08 -5.48 8.64
CA THR A 54 -10.23 -6.12 7.33
C THR A 54 -8.93 -6.62 6.69
N TYR A 55 -7.78 -6.52 7.39
CA TYR A 55 -6.47 -6.80 6.79
C TYR A 55 -6.37 -8.14 6.07
N LYS A 56 -6.98 -9.20 6.62
CA LYS A 56 -6.95 -10.53 6.01
C LYS A 56 -7.73 -10.61 4.71
N GLY A 57 -8.91 -9.99 4.66
CA GLY A 57 -9.78 -10.02 3.48
C GLY A 57 -9.22 -9.21 2.32
N HIS A 58 -8.44 -8.17 2.62
CA HIS A 58 -7.81 -7.31 1.63
C HIS A 58 -6.31 -7.57 1.39
N GLY A 59 -5.72 -8.55 2.08
CA GLY A 59 -4.29 -8.84 1.98
C GLY A 59 -3.39 -7.68 2.42
N THR A 60 -3.86 -6.83 3.33
CA THR A 60 -3.17 -5.61 3.77
C THR A 60 -1.84 -5.89 4.45
N ASP A 61 -1.74 -6.98 5.21
CA ASP A 61 -0.50 -7.47 5.81
C ASP A 61 0.54 -7.81 4.75
N ILE A 62 0.14 -8.56 3.72
CA ILE A 62 0.99 -8.92 2.57
C ILE A 62 1.41 -7.66 1.81
N ALA A 63 0.47 -6.75 1.54
CA ALA A 63 0.73 -5.50 0.84
C ALA A 63 1.76 -4.62 1.59
N ILE A 64 1.65 -4.51 2.92
CA ILE A 64 2.61 -3.78 3.74
C ILE A 64 3.99 -4.44 3.67
N LEU A 65 4.06 -5.77 3.74
CA LEU A 65 5.33 -6.49 3.61
C LEU A 65 5.97 -6.27 2.23
N ALA A 66 5.18 -6.29 1.16
CA ALA A 66 5.65 -6.01 -0.19
C ALA A 66 6.27 -4.61 -0.29
N GLY A 67 5.57 -3.58 0.19
CA GLY A 67 6.10 -2.21 0.20
C GLY A 67 7.40 -2.08 1.01
N LEU A 68 7.46 -2.69 2.20
CA LEU A 68 8.68 -2.69 3.04
C LEU A 68 9.87 -3.42 2.41
N LEU A 69 9.61 -4.31 1.44
CA LEU A 69 10.63 -5.01 0.67
C LEU A 69 11.04 -4.28 -0.62
N GLY A 70 10.40 -3.15 -0.93
CA GLY A 70 10.71 -2.32 -2.10
C GLY A 70 9.81 -2.55 -3.31
N PHE A 71 8.72 -3.30 -3.17
CA PHE A 71 7.73 -3.47 -4.25
C PHE A 71 6.75 -2.30 -4.29
N THR A 72 6.32 -1.93 -5.49
CA THR A 72 5.24 -0.95 -5.71
C THR A 72 3.92 -1.67 -5.99
N PRO A 73 2.77 -1.01 -5.79
CA PRO A 73 1.46 -1.59 -6.13
C PRO A 73 1.18 -1.66 -7.65
N GLU A 74 1.98 -0.96 -8.44
CA GLU A 74 1.97 -0.98 -9.90
C GLU A 74 2.63 -2.26 -10.41
N ASN A 75 2.07 -2.86 -11.47
CA ASN A 75 2.74 -3.95 -12.17
C ASN A 75 3.85 -3.36 -13.06
N ASP A 76 5.01 -4.01 -13.08
CA ASP A 76 5.87 -4.04 -14.28
C ASP A 76 5.17 -4.82 -15.41
#